data_AF-A0A1A9T4Z8-F1
#
_entry.id   AF-A0A1A9T4Z8-F1
#
_cell.length_a   1.000
_cell.length_b   1.000
_cell.length_c   1.000
_cell.angle_alpha   90.00
_cell.angle_beta   90.00
_cell.angle_gamma   90.00
#
_symmetry.space_group_name_H-M   'P 1'
#
loop_
_entity.id
_entity.type
_entity.pdbx_description
1 polymer ?
#
loop_
_entity_poly.entity_id
_entity_poly.type
_entity_poly.pdbx_seq_one_letter_code
_entity_poly.pdbx_strand_id
1 'polypeptide(L)'
;MRKLILLLAMLTYIPASYAFDRAKLFDSFFSIVLVRGYNHDGSLAYGSGVIIAPNKVLTNCHVLRQTKEPWVSRGEDSYTITAIQADSWHDICLLTMENLPFKAVTLGNSNTLKKGQETISVGHSSGNPSPVTSVGIIKSIYPLDHGSVIRSTARFALGASGSGLFDGEGRLIGINTFKTIGRNAYFYAVPVEWISYIEKLPAEPPHSLEGPAFWEANDADKPFFLQVAAPELQEDWIKLQEVANNWVKAEPDNSEAWYELGLANEKLDKLVEAETAYRKSVAVNALNTDSLFRLGMLAAKKGDTKEMHTIQLALLEIDQDIAAEFSHEAGCAEQC
;
A
#
# COMPACT_ATOMS: atom_id res chain seq x y z
N MET A 1 -29.83 -56.74 20.64
CA MET A 1 -29.58 -55.29 20.83
C MET A 1 -28.15 -54.98 20.40
N ARG A 2 -27.95 -54.39 19.22
CA ARG A 2 -26.65 -53.80 18.81
C ARG A 2 -26.97 -52.71 17.79
N LYS A 3 -27.10 -51.47 18.28
CA LYS A 3 -27.21 -50.28 17.43
C LYS A 3 -25.81 -49.96 16.92
N LEU A 4 -25.62 -50.07 15.61
CA LEU A 4 -24.42 -49.60 14.92
C LEU A 4 -24.62 -48.11 14.65
N ILE A 5 -23.92 -47.25 15.39
CA ILE A 5 -23.92 -45.80 15.16
C ILE A 5 -22.92 -45.55 14.03
N LEU A 6 -23.41 -45.18 12.84
CA LEU A 6 -22.57 -44.59 11.80
C LEU A 6 -22.21 -43.18 12.26
N LEU A 7 -20.96 -42.97 12.68
CA LEU A 7 -20.37 -41.64 12.77
C LEU A 7 -20.08 -41.17 11.33
N LEU A 8 -20.89 -40.24 10.83
CA LEU A 8 -20.61 -39.52 9.60
C LEU A 8 -19.50 -38.50 9.92
N ALA A 9 -18.28 -38.76 9.47
CA ALA A 9 -17.19 -37.80 9.58
C ALA A 9 -17.49 -36.60 8.67
N MET A 10 -17.92 -35.48 9.24
CA MET A 10 -17.91 -34.19 8.55
C MET A 10 -16.44 -33.85 8.26
N LEU A 11 -16.03 -33.94 6.99
CA LEU A 11 -14.84 -33.24 6.52
C LEU A 11 -15.17 -31.75 6.55
N THR A 12 -14.77 -31.05 7.61
CA THR A 12 -14.72 -29.59 7.59
C THR A 12 -13.64 -29.18 6.61
N TYR A 13 -14.04 -28.56 5.52
CA TYR A 13 -13.13 -27.87 4.60
C TYR A 13 -12.52 -26.70 5.37
N ILE A 14 -11.31 -26.88 5.90
CA ILE A 14 -10.53 -25.78 6.47
C ILE A 14 -9.95 -25.06 5.25
N PRO A 15 -10.30 -23.79 4.99
CA PRO A 15 -9.63 -23.04 3.94
C PRO A 15 -8.14 -23.02 4.26
N ALA A 16 -7.30 -23.24 3.25
CA ALA A 16 -5.86 -23.15 3.44
C ALA A 16 -5.54 -21.72 3.90
N SER A 17 -5.22 -21.54 5.18
CA SER A 17 -4.60 -20.31 5.62
C SER A 17 -3.29 -20.21 4.85
N TYR A 18 -3.13 -19.21 4.00
CA TYR A 18 -1.84 -18.90 3.39
C TYR A 18 -0.90 -18.40 4.48
N ALA A 19 -0.40 -19.32 5.30
CA ALA A 19 0.66 -19.00 6.23
C ALA A 19 1.85 -18.57 5.38
N PHE A 20 2.31 -17.35 5.59
CA PHE A 20 3.49 -16.84 4.93
C PHE A 20 4.61 -17.88 4.94
N ASP A 21 5.27 -18.06 3.80
CA ASP A 21 6.46 -18.88 3.73
C ASP A 21 7.58 -18.18 4.54
N ARG A 22 7.69 -18.59 5.80
CA ARG A 22 8.63 -18.00 6.76
C ARG A 22 10.06 -18.05 6.27
N ALA A 23 10.43 -19.04 5.46
CA ALA A 23 11.77 -19.16 4.89
C ALA A 23 12.00 -18.10 3.79
N LYS A 24 11.03 -17.89 2.91
CA LYS A 24 11.12 -16.86 1.87
C LYS A 24 11.14 -15.44 2.42
N LEU A 25 10.35 -15.16 3.47
CA LEU A 25 10.40 -13.87 4.17
C LEU A 25 11.71 -13.62 4.92
N PHE A 26 12.40 -14.69 5.31
CA PHE A 26 13.67 -14.59 6.02
C PHE A 26 14.77 -13.97 5.14
N ASP A 27 14.77 -14.29 3.83
CA ASP A 27 15.68 -13.68 2.85
C ASP A 27 15.42 -12.18 2.69
N SER A 28 14.15 -11.76 2.69
CA SER A 28 13.75 -10.36 2.62
C SER A 28 14.28 -9.57 3.81
N PHE A 29 14.23 -10.14 5.01
CA PHE A 29 14.72 -9.52 6.25
C PHE A 29 16.22 -9.19 6.19
N PHE A 30 17.03 -10.09 5.63
CA PHE A 30 18.47 -9.88 5.47
C PHE A 30 18.85 -8.95 4.33
N SER A 31 17.90 -8.51 3.53
CA SER A 31 18.14 -7.55 2.46
C SER A 31 17.75 -6.12 2.87
N ILE A 32 17.38 -5.92 4.14
CA ILE A 32 17.05 -4.61 4.70
C ILE A 32 18.29 -4.01 5.38
N VAL A 33 18.49 -2.73 5.14
CA VAL A 33 19.59 -1.94 5.70
C VAL A 33 19.07 -0.65 6.31
N LEU A 34 19.87 -0.04 7.18
CA LEU A 34 19.59 1.25 7.78
C LEU A 34 20.41 2.33 7.07
N VAL A 35 19.72 3.30 6.49
CA VAL A 35 20.31 4.48 5.87
C VAL A 35 20.43 5.56 6.95
N ARG A 36 21.60 6.16 7.09
CA ARG A 36 21.90 7.16 8.13
C ARG A 36 22.59 8.36 7.51
N GLY A 37 22.48 9.50 8.17
CA GLY A 37 23.25 10.69 7.85
C GLY A 37 23.10 11.75 8.92
N TYR A 38 24.01 12.70 8.95
CA TYR A 38 23.91 13.86 9.84
C TYR A 38 23.25 15.03 9.12
N ASN A 39 22.24 15.60 9.76
CA ASN A 39 21.60 16.84 9.34
C ASN A 39 22.55 18.03 9.51
N HIS A 40 22.19 19.17 8.91
CA HIS A 40 22.94 20.42 9.04
C HIS A 40 23.11 20.91 10.49
N ASP A 41 22.17 20.59 11.37
CA ASP A 41 22.19 20.92 12.80
C ASP A 41 22.95 19.88 13.66
N GLY A 42 23.52 18.85 13.03
CA GLY A 42 24.22 17.75 13.69
C GLY A 42 23.30 16.64 14.24
N SER A 43 21.97 16.77 14.10
CA SER A 43 21.06 15.69 14.47
C SER A 43 21.20 14.49 13.52
N LEU A 44 20.98 13.28 14.04
CA LEU A 44 21.03 12.05 13.24
C LEU A 44 19.71 11.88 12.50
N ALA A 45 19.77 11.91 11.17
CA ALA A 45 18.71 11.43 10.29
C ALA A 45 18.91 9.95 10.00
N TYR A 46 17.80 9.23 9.88
CA TYR A 46 17.81 7.82 9.55
C TYR A 46 16.54 7.40 8.81
N GLY A 47 16.69 6.37 7.99
CA GLY A 47 15.64 5.68 7.28
C GLY A 47 16.06 4.25 7.01
N SER A 48 15.24 3.52 6.29
CA SER A 48 15.50 2.17 5.85
C SER A 48 15.96 2.15 4.39
N GLY A 49 16.49 1.01 3.94
CA GLY A 49 16.76 0.75 2.54
C GLY A 49 16.66 -0.73 2.23
N VAL A 50 16.55 -1.06 0.96
CA VAL A 50 16.42 -2.44 0.46
C VAL A 50 17.51 -2.72 -0.55
N ILE A 51 18.23 -3.82 -0.38
CA ILE A 51 19.25 -4.28 -1.32
C ILE A 51 18.54 -4.93 -2.51
N ILE A 52 18.61 -4.28 -3.68
CA ILE A 52 17.88 -4.70 -4.89
C ILE A 52 18.77 -5.34 -5.96
N ALA A 53 20.09 -5.12 -5.88
CA ALA A 53 21.10 -5.75 -6.71
C ALA A 53 22.46 -5.70 -5.98
N PRO A 54 23.52 -6.40 -6.46
CA PRO A 54 24.85 -6.28 -5.88
C PRO A 54 25.28 -4.82 -5.78
N ASN A 55 25.71 -4.41 -4.58
CA ASN A 55 26.14 -3.03 -4.28
C ASN A 55 25.08 -1.93 -4.49
N LYS A 56 23.80 -2.28 -4.65
CA LYS A 56 22.72 -1.35 -4.94
C LYS A 56 21.64 -1.41 -3.87
N VAL A 57 21.38 -0.27 -3.23
CA VAL A 57 20.33 -0.11 -2.21
C VAL A 57 19.32 0.92 -2.65
N LEU A 58 18.05 0.57 -2.61
CA LEU A 58 16.93 1.46 -2.87
C LEU A 58 16.43 2.06 -1.54
N THR A 59 16.14 3.35 -1.52
CA THR A 59 15.56 4.06 -0.38
C THR A 59 14.71 5.23 -0.87
N ASN A 60 14.13 6.01 0.04
CA ASN A 60 13.50 7.27 -0.32
C ASN A 60 14.50 8.41 -0.39
N CYS A 61 14.34 9.30 -1.38
CA CYS A 61 15.22 10.45 -1.51
C CYS A 61 15.12 11.40 -0.31
N HIS A 62 13.95 11.52 0.31
CA HIS A 62 13.80 12.40 1.45
C HIS A 62 14.62 12.02 2.68
N VAL A 63 15.02 10.74 2.78
CA VAL A 63 15.92 10.27 3.86
C VAL A 63 17.30 10.95 3.74
N LEU A 64 17.70 11.34 2.53
CA LEU A 64 19.03 11.86 2.20
C LEU A 64 19.06 13.40 2.08
N ARG A 65 17.91 14.05 1.82
CA ARG A 65 17.81 15.49 1.49
C ARG A 65 18.51 16.41 2.49
N GLN A 66 18.42 16.12 3.79
CA GLN A 66 19.03 16.97 4.83
C GLN A 66 20.43 16.51 5.23
N THR A 67 20.96 15.46 4.61
CA THR A 67 22.23 14.84 5.00
C THR A 67 23.36 15.24 4.05
N LYS A 68 24.54 15.55 4.60
CA LYS A 68 25.73 15.88 3.78
C LYS A 68 26.55 14.66 3.38
N GLU A 69 26.64 13.68 4.28
CA GLU A 69 27.47 12.49 4.12
C GLU A 69 26.69 11.25 4.60
N PRO A 70 25.66 10.81 3.86
CA PRO A 70 24.90 9.64 4.25
C PRO A 70 25.73 8.36 4.08
N TRP A 71 25.41 7.35 4.89
CA TRP A 71 25.97 6.00 4.78
C TRP A 71 24.89 4.94 4.97
N VAL A 72 25.17 3.73 4.48
CA VAL A 72 24.35 2.55 4.72
C VAL A 72 24.96 1.77 5.87
N SER A 73 24.15 1.21 6.76
CA SER A 73 24.62 0.37 7.86
C SER A 73 23.75 -0.87 8.04
N ARG A 74 24.37 -1.93 8.54
CA ARG A 74 23.68 -3.16 8.91
C ARG A 74 24.39 -3.80 10.10
N GLY A 75 23.70 -3.90 11.23
CA GLY A 75 24.34 -4.26 12.49
C GLY A 75 25.39 -3.22 12.87
N GLU A 76 26.63 -3.68 13.08
CA GLU A 76 27.77 -2.82 13.40
C GLU A 76 28.54 -2.35 12.15
N ASP A 77 28.26 -2.94 10.99
CA ASP A 77 28.95 -2.61 9.75
C ASP A 77 28.37 -1.34 9.11
N SER A 78 29.26 -0.53 8.52
CA SER A 78 28.92 0.68 7.77
C SER A 78 29.56 0.64 6.38
N TYR A 79 28.80 1.12 5.39
CA TYR A 79 29.11 1.08 3.97
C TYR A 79 28.95 2.48 3.39
N THR A 80 30.04 3.00 2.80
CA THR A 80 30.06 4.31 2.17
C THR A 80 29.28 4.28 0.86
N ILE A 81 28.44 5.29 0.67
CA ILE A 81 27.73 5.52 -0.60
C ILE A 81 28.73 6.19 -1.56
N THR A 82 28.91 5.63 -2.75
CA THR A 82 29.82 6.15 -3.79
C THR A 82 29.09 6.88 -4.90
N ALA A 83 27.81 6.56 -5.13
CA ALA A 83 26.96 7.27 -6.06
C ALA A 83 25.48 7.21 -5.68
N ILE A 84 24.74 8.23 -6.09
CA ILE A 84 23.29 8.38 -5.93
C ILE A 84 22.69 8.64 -7.31
N GLN A 85 21.68 7.87 -7.66
CA GLN A 85 20.73 8.21 -8.73
C GLN A 85 19.44 8.60 -8.02
N ALA A 86 18.92 9.80 -8.29
CA ALA A 86 17.82 10.37 -7.53
C ALA A 86 16.65 10.76 -8.43
N ASP A 87 15.46 10.29 -8.07
CA ASP A 87 14.19 10.81 -8.58
C ASP A 87 13.42 11.41 -7.39
N SER A 88 13.66 12.71 -7.17
CA SER A 88 13.08 13.42 -6.03
C SER A 88 11.55 13.50 -6.10
N TRP A 89 10.97 13.61 -7.30
CA TRP A 89 9.52 13.70 -7.48
C TRP A 89 8.83 12.41 -7.03
N HIS A 90 9.37 11.26 -7.46
CA HIS A 90 8.88 9.94 -7.07
C HIS A 90 9.38 9.47 -5.70
N ASP A 91 10.19 10.28 -5.02
CA ASP A 91 10.79 9.99 -3.71
C ASP A 91 11.53 8.64 -3.67
N ILE A 92 12.27 8.32 -4.73
CA ILE A 92 13.00 7.06 -4.86
C ILE A 92 14.44 7.35 -5.25
N CYS A 93 15.37 6.79 -4.47
CA CYS A 93 16.79 7.01 -4.60
C CYS A 93 17.53 5.66 -4.63
N LEU A 94 18.42 5.50 -5.61
CA LEU A 94 19.25 4.32 -5.79
C LEU A 94 20.68 4.65 -5.39
N LEU A 95 21.09 4.04 -4.29
CA LEU A 95 22.41 4.17 -3.68
C LEU A 95 23.34 3.09 -4.25
N THR A 96 24.57 3.50 -4.56
CA THR A 96 25.65 2.60 -4.95
C THR A 96 26.71 2.61 -3.85
N MET A 97 27.20 1.44 -3.48
CA MET A 97 28.30 1.26 -2.53
C MET A 97 29.39 0.39 -3.17
N GLU A 98 30.42 0.06 -2.40
CA GLU A 98 31.42 -0.94 -2.78
C GLU A 98 31.35 -2.15 -1.83
N ASN A 99 31.52 -3.35 -2.38
CA ASN A 99 31.69 -4.61 -1.65
C ASN A 99 30.59 -4.94 -0.62
N LEU A 100 29.32 -4.68 -0.94
CA LEU A 100 28.18 -5.05 -0.10
C LEU A 100 27.97 -6.59 -0.13
N PRO A 101 28.22 -7.32 0.97
CA PRO A 101 28.32 -8.79 0.97
C PRO A 101 26.96 -9.48 1.16
N PHE A 102 25.88 -8.85 0.70
CA PHE A 102 24.51 -9.27 1.02
C PHE A 102 23.71 -9.56 -0.24
N LYS A 103 22.85 -10.58 -0.14
CA LYS A 103 21.95 -10.99 -1.21
C LYS A 103 20.89 -9.91 -1.44
N ALA A 104 20.54 -9.70 -2.70
CA ALA A 104 19.43 -8.84 -3.08
C ALA A 104 18.07 -9.53 -2.92
N VAL A 105 17.02 -8.73 -2.73
CA VAL A 105 15.64 -9.22 -2.76
C VAL A 105 15.25 -9.68 -4.16
N THR A 106 14.25 -10.55 -4.23
CA THR A 106 13.54 -10.81 -5.48
C THR A 106 12.51 -9.71 -5.70
N LEU A 107 12.47 -9.12 -6.89
CA LEU A 107 11.47 -8.12 -7.26
C LEU A 107 10.14 -8.80 -7.63
N GLY A 108 9.04 -8.24 -7.15
CA GLY A 108 7.68 -8.59 -7.54
C GLY A 108 7.16 -7.69 -8.66
N ASN A 109 5.83 -7.58 -8.76
CA ASN A 109 5.16 -6.74 -9.75
C ASN A 109 3.94 -6.07 -9.11
N SER A 110 4.00 -4.75 -8.92
CA SER A 110 2.93 -3.99 -8.26
C SER A 110 1.65 -3.91 -9.11
N ASN A 111 1.74 -4.09 -10.43
CA ASN A 111 0.58 -4.05 -11.33
C ASN A 111 -0.30 -5.30 -11.24
N THR A 112 0.18 -6.36 -10.58
CA THR A 112 -0.59 -7.60 -10.36
C THR A 112 -1.26 -7.67 -9.00
N LEU A 113 -1.05 -6.64 -8.17
CA LEU A 113 -1.58 -6.57 -6.83
C LEU A 113 -3.10 -6.44 -6.83
N LYS A 114 -3.73 -6.98 -5.79
CA LYS A 114 -5.16 -6.88 -5.58
C LYS A 114 -5.45 -6.32 -4.19
N LYS A 115 -6.57 -5.59 -4.06
CA LYS A 115 -7.11 -5.23 -2.74
C LYS A 115 -7.35 -6.49 -1.91
N GLY A 116 -7.15 -6.39 -0.59
CA GLY A 116 -7.25 -7.52 0.33
C GLY A 116 -6.00 -8.39 0.41
N GLN A 117 -5.13 -8.36 -0.60
CA GLN A 117 -3.89 -9.15 -0.60
C GLN A 117 -3.01 -8.80 0.61
N GLU A 118 -2.56 -9.84 1.33
CA GLU A 118 -1.64 -9.69 2.45
C GLU A 118 -0.27 -9.17 2.02
N THR A 119 0.31 -8.34 2.88
CA THR A 119 1.61 -7.69 2.68
C THR A 119 2.39 -7.63 3.97
N ILE A 120 3.71 -7.56 3.85
CA ILE A 120 4.62 -7.40 4.97
C ILE A 120 5.55 -6.23 4.68
N SER A 121 5.56 -5.25 5.58
CA SER A 121 6.57 -4.21 5.60
C SER A 121 7.75 -4.66 6.48
N VAL A 122 8.98 -4.50 5.98
CA VAL A 122 10.20 -4.79 6.75
C VAL A 122 11.16 -3.62 6.65
N GLY A 123 11.52 -3.05 7.82
CA GLY A 123 12.31 -1.82 7.89
C GLY A 123 12.82 -1.51 9.28
N HIS A 124 13.72 -0.54 9.39
CA HIS A 124 14.25 -0.04 10.66
C HIS A 124 13.37 1.09 11.23
N SER A 125 12.08 0.81 11.43
CA SER A 125 11.18 1.78 12.08
C SER A 125 11.76 2.26 13.42
N SER A 126 11.65 3.56 13.67
CA SER A 126 12.22 4.26 14.83
C SER A 126 13.74 4.12 14.98
N GLY A 127 14.45 3.77 13.90
CA GLY A 127 15.91 3.64 13.88
C GLY A 127 16.40 2.39 14.62
N ASN A 128 15.51 1.39 14.82
CA ASN A 128 15.85 0.15 15.49
C ASN A 128 17.05 -0.52 14.80
N PRO A 129 18.12 -0.93 15.53
CA PRO A 129 19.27 -1.60 14.92
C PRO A 129 18.92 -2.88 14.15
N SER A 130 17.85 -3.57 14.56
CA SER A 130 17.31 -4.71 13.82
C SER A 130 16.05 -4.30 13.04
N PRO A 131 15.86 -4.82 11.81
CA PRO A 131 14.62 -4.59 11.08
C PRO A 131 13.41 -5.09 11.89
N VAL A 132 12.31 -4.35 11.81
CA VAL A 132 11.02 -4.73 12.36
C VAL A 132 10.05 -5.04 11.23
N THR A 133 9.13 -5.97 11.50
CA THR A 133 8.11 -6.41 10.56
C THR A 133 6.74 -5.86 10.94
N SER A 134 5.95 -5.43 9.95
CA SER A 134 4.56 -5.01 10.12
C SER A 134 3.71 -5.70 9.06
N VAL A 135 2.72 -6.47 9.49
CA VAL A 135 1.79 -7.16 8.57
C VAL A 135 0.63 -6.22 8.25
N GLY A 136 0.15 -6.27 7.03
CA GLY A 136 -1.05 -5.57 6.61
C GLY A 136 -1.66 -6.15 5.36
N ILE A 137 -2.64 -5.45 4.81
CA ILE A 137 -3.29 -5.79 3.55
C ILE A 137 -3.26 -4.58 2.62
N ILE A 138 -3.33 -4.82 1.32
CA ILE A 138 -3.51 -3.76 0.32
C ILE A 138 -4.93 -3.20 0.44
N LYS A 139 -5.02 -1.90 0.69
CA LYS A 139 -6.30 -1.18 0.73
C LYS A 139 -6.66 -0.58 -0.61
N SER A 140 -5.71 0.07 -1.28
CA SER A 140 -5.91 0.65 -2.61
C SER A 140 -4.61 0.70 -3.41
N ILE A 141 -4.75 0.78 -4.72
CA ILE A 141 -3.67 0.83 -5.70
C ILE A 141 -4.00 1.99 -6.63
N TYR A 142 -3.10 2.96 -6.74
CA TYR A 142 -3.33 4.21 -7.47
C TYR A 142 -2.32 4.33 -8.62
N PRO A 143 -2.75 4.21 -9.89
CA PRO A 143 -1.87 4.42 -11.03
C PRO A 143 -1.25 5.81 -11.01
N LEU A 144 0.07 5.89 -11.16
CA LEU A 144 0.83 7.14 -11.24
C LEU A 144 2.13 6.89 -12.02
N ASP A 145 2.37 7.67 -13.07
CA ASP A 145 3.65 7.69 -13.82
C ASP A 145 4.22 6.29 -14.13
N HIS A 146 3.42 5.46 -14.80
CA HIS A 146 3.75 4.08 -15.21
C HIS A 146 4.03 3.07 -14.07
N GLY A 147 3.74 3.44 -12.83
CA GLY A 147 3.68 2.53 -11.70
C GLY A 147 2.35 2.65 -10.97
N SER A 148 2.22 1.93 -9.85
CA SER A 148 1.06 2.06 -8.98
C SER A 148 1.48 2.32 -7.54
N VAL A 149 1.10 3.47 -7.00
CA VAL A 149 1.27 3.79 -5.58
C VAL A 149 0.36 2.90 -4.75
N ILE A 150 0.94 2.26 -3.74
CA ILE A 150 0.26 1.24 -2.94
C ILE A 150 -0.14 1.86 -1.61
N ARG A 151 -1.42 1.80 -1.26
CA ARG A 151 -1.91 2.08 0.09
C ARG A 151 -2.12 0.75 0.82
N SER A 152 -1.48 0.57 1.97
CA SER A 152 -1.63 -0.63 2.79
C SER A 152 -2.03 -0.30 4.23
N THR A 153 -2.43 -1.34 4.98
CA THR A 153 -2.63 -1.23 6.43
C THR A 153 -1.36 -1.53 7.24
N ALA A 154 -0.25 -1.87 6.58
CA ALA A 154 1.02 -2.17 7.24
C ALA A 154 1.57 -0.88 7.89
N ARG A 155 1.31 -0.73 9.19
CA ARG A 155 1.62 0.50 9.94
C ARG A 155 3.12 0.66 10.07
N PHE A 156 3.59 1.89 9.97
CA PHE A 156 4.97 2.23 10.24
C PHE A 156 5.15 3.58 10.96
N ALA A 157 6.28 3.73 11.64
CA ALA A 157 6.66 4.93 12.38
C ALA A 157 7.75 5.73 11.65
N LEU A 158 8.15 6.86 12.21
CA LEU A 158 9.32 7.62 11.72
C LEU A 158 10.55 6.69 11.62
N GLY A 159 11.36 6.83 10.56
CA GLY A 159 12.50 5.96 10.27
C GLY A 159 12.18 4.72 9.43
N ALA A 160 10.89 4.45 9.18
CA ALA A 160 10.48 3.38 8.27
C ALA A 160 10.54 3.80 6.79
N SER A 161 10.68 5.08 6.49
CA SER A 161 10.88 5.56 5.11
C SER A 161 12.02 4.78 4.46
N GLY A 162 11.77 4.20 3.30
CA GLY A 162 12.72 3.36 2.56
C GLY A 162 12.62 1.87 2.90
N SER A 163 11.68 1.47 3.76
CA SER A 163 11.45 0.07 4.10
C SER A 163 10.77 -0.68 2.97
N GLY A 164 11.10 -1.96 2.81
CA GLY A 164 10.49 -2.77 1.76
C GLY A 164 9.08 -3.19 2.13
N LEU A 165 8.15 -3.10 1.17
CA LEU A 165 6.84 -3.73 1.22
C LEU A 165 6.89 -4.99 0.35
N PHE A 166 6.52 -6.13 0.92
CA PHE A 166 6.65 -7.45 0.33
C PHE A 166 5.29 -8.15 0.21
N ASP A 167 5.14 -9.00 -0.80
CA ASP A 167 3.99 -9.90 -0.92
C ASP A 167 4.16 -11.19 -0.09
N GLY A 168 3.15 -12.07 -0.13
CA GLY A 168 3.15 -13.37 0.56
C GLY A 168 4.29 -14.32 0.18
N GLU A 169 4.97 -14.08 -0.95
CA GLU A 169 6.11 -14.86 -1.42
C GLU A 169 7.46 -14.23 -1.03
N GLY A 170 7.47 -13.10 -0.32
CA GLY A 170 8.69 -12.38 0.04
C GLY A 170 9.30 -11.57 -1.10
N ARG A 171 8.55 -11.32 -2.19
CA ARG A 171 9.01 -10.48 -3.31
C ARG A 171 8.73 -9.01 -3.00
N LEU A 172 9.68 -8.14 -3.29
CA LEU A 172 9.54 -6.70 -3.07
C LEU A 172 8.55 -6.12 -4.08
N ILE A 173 7.48 -5.50 -3.58
CA ILE A 173 6.41 -4.90 -4.39
C ILE A 173 6.36 -3.37 -4.27
N GLY A 174 7.00 -2.79 -3.25
CA GLY A 174 7.14 -1.34 -3.13
C GLY A 174 8.10 -0.91 -2.03
N ILE A 175 8.33 0.40 -1.94
CA ILE A 175 9.13 1.05 -0.90
C ILE A 175 8.23 1.99 -0.11
N ASN A 176 8.05 1.74 1.19
CA ASN A 176 7.23 2.59 2.05
C ASN A 176 7.84 3.99 2.13
N THR A 177 7.03 5.02 1.87
CA THR A 177 7.50 6.41 1.73
C THR A 177 6.93 7.32 2.80
N PHE A 178 5.61 7.55 2.82
CA PHE A 178 4.98 8.52 3.69
C PHE A 178 3.65 7.99 4.25
N LYS A 179 3.16 8.69 5.27
CA LYS A 179 1.87 8.44 5.88
C LYS A 179 1.10 9.74 6.08
N THR A 180 -0.23 9.68 6.08
CA THR A 180 -1.04 10.85 6.45
C THR A 180 -0.86 11.20 7.93
N ILE A 181 -1.24 12.44 8.27
CA ILE A 181 -1.21 12.95 9.65
C ILE A 181 -2.43 12.42 10.41
N GLY A 182 -2.28 12.17 11.72
CA GLY A 182 -3.36 11.74 12.60
C GLY A 182 -3.23 10.31 13.12
N ARG A 183 -4.19 9.88 13.95
CA ARG A 183 -4.20 8.54 14.57
C ARG A 183 -4.56 7.43 13.57
N ASN A 184 -5.46 7.74 12.64
CA ASN A 184 -5.95 6.84 11.60
C ASN A 184 -5.19 7.06 10.29
N ALA A 185 -3.86 7.12 10.36
CA ALA A 185 -3.03 7.41 9.19
C ALA A 185 -3.18 6.35 8.09
N TYR A 186 -3.12 6.79 6.84
CA TYR A 186 -2.94 5.95 5.66
C TYR A 186 -1.45 5.83 5.36
N PHE A 187 -1.01 4.63 4.99
CA PHE A 187 0.39 4.29 4.77
C PHE A 187 0.61 3.98 3.29
N TYR A 188 1.60 4.63 2.69
CA TYR A 188 1.85 4.55 1.26
C TYR A 188 3.25 4.01 0.94
N ALA A 189 3.32 3.24 -0.14
CA ALA A 189 4.55 2.78 -0.74
C ALA A 189 4.60 3.15 -2.23
N VAL A 190 5.79 3.48 -2.70
CA VAL A 190 6.07 3.72 -4.12
C VAL A 190 6.40 2.39 -4.83
N PRO A 191 6.01 2.22 -6.10
CA PRO A 191 6.14 0.96 -6.84
C PRO A 191 7.59 0.59 -7.17
N VAL A 192 7.89 -0.72 -7.24
CA VAL A 192 9.19 -1.22 -7.70
C VAL A 192 9.44 -0.99 -9.19
N GLU A 193 8.40 -0.72 -9.97
CA GLU A 193 8.47 -0.44 -11.40
C GLU A 193 9.34 0.80 -11.70
N TRP A 194 9.37 1.76 -10.76
CA TRP A 194 10.19 2.96 -10.85
C TRP A 194 11.71 2.68 -10.81
N ILE A 195 12.13 1.47 -10.38
CA ILE A 195 13.54 1.02 -10.46
C ILE A 195 14.05 1.08 -11.91
N SER A 196 13.24 0.65 -12.88
CA SER A 196 13.65 0.63 -14.29
C SER A 196 13.84 2.02 -14.92
N TYR A 197 13.36 3.06 -14.24
CA TYR A 197 13.50 4.46 -14.65
C TYR A 197 14.70 5.09 -13.96
N ILE A 198 14.82 4.92 -12.63
CA ILE A 198 15.92 5.49 -11.86
C ILE A 198 17.29 4.93 -12.26
N GLU A 199 17.36 3.67 -12.67
CA GLU A 199 18.61 3.06 -13.16
C GLU A 199 19.19 3.76 -14.39
N LYS A 200 18.36 4.51 -15.14
CA LYS A 200 18.76 5.28 -16.33
C LYS A 200 19.20 6.70 -16.02
N LEU A 201 18.94 7.20 -14.80
CA LEU A 201 19.33 8.54 -14.38
C LEU A 201 20.84 8.62 -14.13
N PRO A 202 21.45 9.83 -14.24
CA PRO A 202 22.86 10.01 -13.96
C PRO A 202 23.21 9.58 -12.53
N ALA A 203 24.31 8.84 -12.40
CA ALA A 203 24.88 8.48 -11.11
C ALA A 203 25.84 9.60 -10.68
N GLU A 204 25.49 10.28 -9.60
CA GLU A 204 26.23 11.43 -9.08
C GLU A 204 26.89 11.08 -7.75
N PRO A 205 28.04 11.66 -7.41
CA PRO A 205 28.61 11.51 -6.07
C PRO A 205 27.61 11.93 -4.97
N PRO A 206 27.72 11.40 -3.74
CA PRO A 206 26.84 11.80 -2.65
C PRO A 206 26.82 13.31 -2.45
N HIS A 207 25.61 13.88 -2.44
CA HIS A 207 25.37 15.30 -2.26
C HIS A 207 24.00 15.51 -1.61
N SER A 208 23.71 16.73 -1.16
CA SER A 208 22.39 17.08 -0.64
C SER A 208 21.39 17.14 -1.77
N LEU A 209 20.33 16.33 -1.68
CA LEU A 209 19.28 16.27 -2.70
C LEU A 209 18.30 17.45 -2.57
N GLU A 210 17.81 17.92 -3.70
CA GLU A 210 16.80 18.99 -3.79
C GLU A 210 15.47 18.47 -4.39
N GLY A 211 14.41 19.25 -4.19
CA GLY A 211 13.09 18.99 -4.77
C GLY A 211 12.10 18.29 -3.81
N PRO A 212 10.81 18.60 -3.93
CA PRO A 212 9.76 17.90 -3.19
C PRO A 212 9.40 16.58 -3.86
N ALA A 213 8.90 15.65 -3.05
CA ALA A 213 8.16 14.50 -3.53
C ALA A 213 6.72 14.89 -3.94
N PHE A 214 6.08 14.09 -4.78
CA PHE A 214 4.68 14.31 -5.20
C PHE A 214 3.70 14.44 -4.02
N TRP A 215 3.97 13.76 -2.92
CA TRP A 215 3.15 13.78 -1.70
C TRP A 215 3.41 15.01 -0.81
N GLU A 216 4.47 15.78 -1.09
CA GLU A 216 4.79 17.04 -0.41
C GLU A 216 4.30 18.28 -1.17
N ALA A 217 3.78 18.09 -2.39
CA ALA A 217 3.21 19.17 -3.17
C ALA A 217 2.07 19.88 -2.42
N ASN A 218 1.73 21.10 -2.85
CA ASN A 218 0.55 21.76 -2.32
C ASN A 218 -0.69 20.92 -2.62
N ASP A 219 -1.73 21.05 -1.80
CA ASP A 219 -2.92 20.19 -1.92
C ASP A 219 -3.57 20.23 -3.31
N ALA A 220 -3.54 21.37 -4.00
CA ALA A 220 -4.07 21.51 -5.36
C ALA A 220 -3.23 20.78 -6.43
N ASP A 221 -1.94 20.58 -6.17
CA ASP A 221 -0.96 20.01 -7.11
C ASP A 221 -0.74 18.50 -6.86
N LYS A 222 -1.24 17.97 -5.74
CA LYS A 222 -1.18 16.54 -5.42
C LYS A 222 -2.05 15.72 -6.38
N PRO A 223 -1.68 14.45 -6.65
CA PRO A 223 -2.62 13.50 -7.26
C PRO A 223 -3.94 13.42 -6.50
N PHE A 224 -5.06 13.27 -7.21
CA PHE A 224 -6.41 13.29 -6.59
C PHE A 224 -6.57 12.27 -5.45
N PHE A 225 -5.96 11.08 -5.56
CA PHE A 225 -6.02 10.06 -4.51
C PHE A 225 -5.39 10.51 -3.18
N LEU A 226 -4.50 11.51 -3.20
CA LEU A 226 -3.99 12.14 -1.98
C LEU A 226 -4.85 13.31 -1.51
N GLN A 227 -5.50 14.01 -2.43
CA GLN A 227 -6.42 15.11 -2.10
C GLN A 227 -7.66 14.61 -1.34
N VAL A 228 -8.13 13.38 -1.61
CA VAL A 228 -9.28 12.78 -0.92
C VAL A 228 -8.95 12.27 0.49
N ALA A 229 -7.70 11.91 0.76
CA ALA A 229 -7.32 11.24 2.00
C ALA A 229 -7.54 12.09 3.25
N ALA A 230 -7.21 13.38 3.21
CA ALA A 230 -7.41 14.27 4.36
C ALA A 230 -8.90 14.56 4.64
N PRO A 231 -9.73 14.94 3.65
CA PRO A 231 -11.17 15.07 3.82
C PRO A 231 -11.85 13.81 4.36
N GLU A 232 -11.50 12.62 3.82
CA GLU A 232 -12.07 11.35 4.29
C GLU A 232 -11.71 11.09 5.76
N LEU A 233 -10.44 11.26 6.15
CA LEU A 233 -9.98 11.05 7.53
C LEU A 233 -10.55 12.05 8.54
N GLN A 234 -10.95 13.23 8.07
CA GLN A 234 -11.53 14.30 8.88
C GLN A 234 -13.06 14.29 8.83
N GLU A 235 -13.67 13.36 8.09
CA GLU A 235 -15.11 13.29 7.85
C GLU A 235 -15.68 14.59 7.22
N ASP A 236 -14.86 15.33 6.47
CA ASP A 236 -15.31 16.47 5.67
C ASP A 236 -15.90 15.96 4.35
N TRP A 237 -17.12 15.45 4.42
CA TRP A 237 -17.80 14.84 3.29
C TRP A 237 -18.13 15.84 2.16
N ILE A 238 -18.27 17.13 2.50
CA ILE A 238 -18.48 18.19 1.51
C ILE A 238 -17.20 18.38 0.70
N LYS A 239 -16.05 18.49 1.37
CA LYS A 239 -14.77 18.62 0.69
C LYS A 239 -14.40 17.35 -0.07
N LEU A 240 -14.67 16.17 0.49
CA LEU A 240 -14.48 14.90 -0.20
C LEU A 240 -15.30 14.85 -1.49
N GLN A 241 -16.58 15.22 -1.43
CA GLN A 241 -17.45 15.29 -2.62
C GLN A 241 -16.91 16.28 -3.67
N GLU A 242 -16.41 17.45 -3.26
CA GLU A 242 -15.82 18.43 -4.18
C GLU A 242 -14.62 17.84 -4.94
N VAL A 243 -13.66 17.27 -4.20
CA VAL A 243 -12.45 16.67 -4.76
C VAL A 243 -12.80 15.48 -5.65
N ALA A 244 -13.66 14.57 -5.18
CA ALA A 244 -14.07 13.39 -5.94
C ALA A 244 -14.82 13.76 -7.22
N ASN A 245 -15.65 14.82 -7.21
CA ASN A 245 -16.28 15.34 -8.42
C ASN A 245 -15.26 15.86 -9.45
N ASN A 246 -14.18 16.49 -8.99
CA ASN A 246 -13.10 16.93 -9.89
C ASN A 246 -12.31 15.73 -10.41
N TRP A 247 -12.09 14.73 -9.57
CA TRP A 247 -11.40 13.50 -9.94
C TRP A 247 -12.15 12.72 -11.02
N VAL A 248 -13.44 12.43 -10.86
CA VAL A 248 -14.22 11.70 -11.89
C VAL A 248 -14.35 12.47 -13.21
N LYS A 249 -14.25 13.80 -13.18
CA LYS A 249 -14.23 14.63 -14.41
C LYS A 249 -12.89 14.51 -15.14
N ALA A 250 -11.79 14.48 -14.40
CA ALA A 250 -10.45 14.35 -14.96
C ALA A 250 -10.16 12.92 -15.42
N GLU A 251 -10.64 11.93 -14.66
CA GLU A 251 -10.36 10.51 -14.83
C GLU A 251 -11.66 9.68 -14.77
N PRO A 252 -12.52 9.76 -15.82
CA PRO A 252 -13.81 9.07 -15.82
C PRO A 252 -13.71 7.53 -15.82
N ASP A 253 -12.56 6.98 -16.21
CA ASP A 253 -12.26 5.55 -16.20
C ASP A 253 -11.50 5.11 -14.93
N ASN A 254 -11.50 5.93 -13.87
CA ASN A 254 -10.91 5.58 -12.58
C ASN A 254 -12.00 5.10 -11.61
N SER A 255 -11.95 3.80 -11.27
CA SER A 255 -12.92 3.19 -10.36
C SER A 255 -12.81 3.72 -8.92
N GLU A 256 -11.61 4.04 -8.42
CA GLU A 256 -11.44 4.65 -7.09
C GLU A 256 -12.07 6.04 -7.03
N ALA A 257 -11.94 6.85 -8.10
CA ALA A 257 -12.57 8.16 -8.16
C ALA A 257 -14.10 8.09 -8.00
N TRP A 258 -14.73 7.12 -8.68
CA TRP A 258 -16.15 6.87 -8.56
C TRP A 258 -16.55 6.31 -7.19
N TYR A 259 -15.72 5.45 -6.60
CA TYR A 259 -15.92 4.96 -5.23
C TYR A 259 -15.94 6.12 -4.22
N GLU A 260 -14.94 7.00 -4.25
CA GLU A 260 -14.83 8.13 -3.33
C GLU A 260 -16.00 9.12 -3.47
N LEU A 261 -16.47 9.34 -4.71
CA LEU A 261 -17.67 10.15 -4.96
C LEU A 261 -18.92 9.49 -4.36
N GLY A 262 -19.05 8.17 -4.52
CA GLY A 262 -20.13 7.39 -3.91
C GLY A 262 -20.11 7.46 -2.39
N LEU A 263 -18.92 7.31 -1.79
CA LEU A 263 -18.70 7.41 -0.36
C LEU A 263 -19.13 8.78 0.18
N ALA A 264 -18.67 9.85 -0.45
CA ALA A 264 -19.03 11.20 -0.05
C ALA A 264 -20.55 11.47 -0.16
N ASN A 265 -21.17 11.04 -1.26
CA ASN A 265 -22.61 11.16 -1.45
C ASN A 265 -23.40 10.38 -0.39
N GLU A 266 -22.97 9.15 -0.08
CA GLU A 266 -23.64 8.31 0.92
C GLU A 266 -23.58 8.94 2.31
N LYS A 267 -22.42 9.47 2.71
CA LYS A 267 -22.23 10.16 3.99
C LYS A 267 -22.98 11.49 4.08
N LEU A 268 -23.34 12.08 2.93
CA LEU A 268 -24.20 13.26 2.83
C LEU A 268 -25.70 12.91 2.66
N ASP A 269 -26.09 11.65 2.83
CA ASP A 269 -27.46 11.13 2.67
C ASP A 269 -28.04 11.30 1.25
N LYS A 270 -27.18 11.52 0.25
CA LYS A 270 -27.51 11.57 -1.18
C LYS A 270 -27.48 10.16 -1.78
N LEU A 271 -28.40 9.30 -1.33
CA LEU A 271 -28.32 7.85 -1.57
C LEU A 271 -28.44 7.46 -3.05
N VAL A 272 -29.21 8.20 -3.85
CA VAL A 272 -29.38 7.92 -5.28
C VAL A 272 -28.10 8.23 -6.05
N GLU A 273 -27.47 9.36 -5.72
CA GLU A 273 -26.20 9.78 -6.28
C GLU A 273 -25.05 8.87 -5.83
N ALA A 274 -25.09 8.40 -4.58
CA ALA A 274 -24.13 7.43 -4.05
C ALA A 274 -24.17 6.11 -4.82
N GLU A 275 -25.36 5.52 -4.94
CA GLU A 275 -25.56 4.29 -5.69
C GLU A 275 -25.15 4.43 -7.16
N THR A 276 -25.48 5.55 -7.79
CA THR A 276 -25.09 5.84 -9.17
C THR A 276 -23.56 5.84 -9.32
N ALA A 277 -22.85 6.49 -8.40
CA ALA A 277 -21.40 6.54 -8.40
C ALA A 277 -20.77 5.15 -8.14
N TYR A 278 -21.27 4.39 -7.17
CA TYR A 278 -20.76 3.03 -6.94
C TYR A 278 -21.01 2.09 -8.12
N ARG A 279 -22.18 2.17 -8.79
CA ARG A 279 -22.44 1.39 -10.01
C ARG A 279 -21.48 1.79 -11.13
N LYS A 280 -21.12 3.07 -11.26
CA LYS A 280 -20.09 3.52 -12.20
C LYS A 280 -18.72 2.96 -11.85
N SER A 281 -18.34 2.97 -10.57
CA SER A 281 -17.11 2.33 -10.11
C SER A 281 -17.02 0.85 -10.51
N VAL A 282 -18.06 0.06 -10.23
CA VAL A 282 -18.11 -1.37 -10.58
C VAL A 282 -18.15 -1.59 -12.11
N ALA A 283 -18.79 -0.70 -12.86
CA ALA A 283 -18.79 -0.76 -14.32
C ALA A 283 -17.40 -0.51 -14.94
N VAL A 284 -16.59 0.35 -14.30
CA VAL A 284 -15.20 0.61 -14.68
C VAL A 284 -14.29 -0.55 -14.25
N ASN A 285 -14.46 -1.03 -13.02
CA ASN A 285 -13.72 -2.17 -12.48
C ASN A 285 -14.65 -3.07 -11.67
N ALA A 286 -15.03 -4.21 -12.26
CA ALA A 286 -15.90 -5.19 -11.61
C ALA A 286 -15.28 -5.81 -10.33
N LEU A 287 -13.96 -5.66 -10.14
CA LEU A 287 -13.23 -6.16 -8.97
C LEU A 287 -13.15 -5.12 -7.83
N ASN A 288 -13.83 -3.97 -7.93
CA ASN A 288 -13.86 -3.00 -6.84
C ASN A 288 -14.78 -3.48 -5.71
N THR A 289 -14.20 -4.26 -4.80
CA THR A 289 -14.90 -4.87 -3.67
C THR A 289 -15.51 -3.85 -2.73
N ASP A 290 -14.86 -2.71 -2.49
CA ASP A 290 -15.42 -1.64 -1.66
C ASP A 290 -16.73 -1.09 -2.25
N SER A 291 -16.78 -0.88 -3.57
CA SER A 291 -18.00 -0.41 -4.25
C SER A 291 -19.11 -1.46 -4.27
N LEU A 292 -18.75 -2.73 -4.49
CA LEU A 292 -19.70 -3.86 -4.40
C LEU A 292 -20.30 -3.96 -3.00
N PHE A 293 -19.45 -3.91 -1.97
CA PHE A 293 -19.86 -3.97 -0.58
C PHE A 293 -20.86 -2.84 -0.26
N ARG A 294 -20.56 -1.60 -0.67
CA ARG A 294 -21.45 -0.46 -0.42
C ARG A 294 -22.76 -0.53 -1.18
N LEU A 295 -22.76 -1.02 -2.43
CA LEU A 295 -24.00 -1.33 -3.14
C LEU A 295 -24.83 -2.39 -2.39
N GLY A 296 -24.18 -3.41 -1.84
CA GLY A 296 -24.83 -4.47 -1.06
C GLY A 296 -25.50 -3.92 0.19
N MET A 297 -24.81 -3.04 0.91
CA MET A 297 -25.36 -2.37 2.09
C MET A 297 -26.53 -1.44 1.75
N LEU A 298 -26.47 -0.72 0.62
CA LEU A 298 -27.59 0.08 0.13
C LEU A 298 -28.80 -0.80 -0.26
N ALA A 299 -28.57 -1.95 -0.89
CA ALA A 299 -29.61 -2.93 -1.21
C ALA A 299 -30.25 -3.52 0.05
N ALA A 300 -29.45 -3.87 1.06
CA ALA A 300 -29.92 -4.35 2.36
C ALA A 300 -30.82 -3.32 3.05
N LYS A 301 -30.42 -2.04 3.05
CA LYS A 301 -31.23 -0.94 3.60
C LYS A 301 -32.59 -0.79 2.89
N LYS A 302 -32.68 -1.14 1.60
CA LYS A 302 -33.92 -1.11 0.81
C LYS A 302 -34.74 -2.40 0.90
N GLY A 303 -34.18 -3.47 1.46
CA GLY A 303 -34.78 -4.81 1.43
C GLY A 303 -34.72 -5.48 0.05
N ASP A 304 -33.80 -5.05 -0.83
CA ASP A 304 -33.61 -5.66 -2.15
C ASP A 304 -32.76 -6.93 -2.05
N THR A 305 -33.41 -8.01 -1.61
CA THR A 305 -32.79 -9.34 -1.44
C THR A 305 -32.18 -9.89 -2.73
N LYS A 306 -32.72 -9.53 -3.90
CA LYS A 306 -32.20 -10.00 -5.19
C LYS A 306 -30.85 -9.35 -5.50
N GLU A 307 -30.74 -8.05 -5.27
CA GLU A 307 -29.48 -7.34 -5.45
C GLU A 307 -28.43 -7.77 -4.42
N MET A 308 -28.83 -7.95 -3.16
CA MET A 308 -27.94 -8.50 -2.12
C MET A 308 -27.34 -9.84 -2.54
N HIS A 309 -28.17 -10.78 -3.02
CA HIS A 309 -27.69 -12.08 -3.50
C HIS A 309 -26.69 -11.96 -4.66
N THR A 310 -26.99 -11.07 -5.61
CA THR A 310 -26.12 -10.83 -6.77
C THR A 310 -24.75 -10.30 -6.33
N ILE A 311 -24.73 -9.40 -5.35
CA ILE A 311 -23.50 -8.82 -4.81
C ILE A 311 -22.73 -9.84 -3.97
N GLN A 312 -23.41 -10.66 -3.18
CA GLN A 312 -22.78 -11.76 -2.44
C GLN A 312 -22.03 -12.70 -3.38
N LEU A 313 -22.66 -13.12 -4.48
CA LEU A 313 -22.02 -13.99 -5.48
C LEU A 313 -20.81 -13.31 -6.12
N ALA A 314 -20.92 -12.03 -6.48
CA ALA A 314 -19.81 -11.27 -7.05
C ALA A 314 -18.64 -11.15 -6.06
N LEU A 315 -18.91 -10.88 -4.78
CA LEU A 315 -17.88 -10.83 -3.74
C LEU A 315 -17.22 -12.20 -3.54
N LEU A 316 -17.99 -13.30 -3.51
CA LEU A 316 -17.46 -14.67 -3.36
C LEU A 316 -16.48 -15.06 -4.49
N GLU A 317 -16.69 -14.56 -5.71
CA GLU A 317 -15.78 -14.78 -6.83
C GLU A 317 -14.46 -14.02 -6.69
N ILE A 318 -14.44 -12.94 -5.91
CA ILE A 318 -13.28 -12.05 -5.75
C ILE A 318 -12.51 -12.39 -4.46
N ASP A 319 -13.21 -12.40 -3.33
CA ASP A 319 -12.65 -12.53 -1.99
C ASP A 319 -13.70 -13.12 -1.02
N GLN A 320 -13.43 -14.33 -0.52
CA GLN A 320 -14.34 -15.05 0.37
C GLN A 320 -14.50 -14.37 1.73
N ASP A 321 -13.47 -13.70 2.23
CA ASP A 321 -13.48 -13.05 3.54
C ASP A 321 -14.36 -11.79 3.48
N ILE A 322 -14.22 -11.00 2.42
CA ILE A 322 -15.10 -9.83 2.19
C ILE A 322 -16.56 -10.26 2.00
N ALA A 323 -16.80 -11.36 1.28
CA ALA A 323 -18.14 -11.88 1.10
C ALA A 323 -18.78 -12.36 2.42
N ALA A 324 -17.98 -12.96 3.31
CA ALA A 324 -18.43 -13.36 4.63
C ALA A 324 -18.72 -12.14 5.52
N GLU A 325 -17.87 -11.11 5.47
CA GLU A 325 -18.07 -9.83 6.15
C GLU A 325 -19.38 -9.17 5.68
N PHE A 326 -19.62 -9.11 4.37
CA PHE A 326 -20.85 -8.54 3.82
C PHE A 326 -22.09 -9.30 4.31
N SER A 327 -22.10 -10.63 4.26
CA SER A 327 -23.22 -11.42 4.76
C SER A 327 -23.52 -11.15 6.24
N HIS A 328 -22.47 -11.03 7.06
CA HIS A 328 -22.61 -10.71 8.47
C HIS A 328 -23.19 -9.29 8.69
N GLU A 329 -22.65 -8.27 8.01
CA GLU A 329 -23.12 -6.89 8.17
C GLU A 329 -24.52 -6.65 7.59
N ALA A 330 -24.88 -7.36 6.52
CA ALA A 330 -26.20 -7.30 5.91
C ALA A 330 -27.28 -8.07 6.71
N GLY A 331 -26.90 -8.78 7.77
CA GLY A 331 -27.81 -9.55 8.63
C GLY A 331 -28.26 -10.90 8.03
N CYS A 332 -27.48 -11.47 7.11
CA CYS A 332 -27.69 -12.78 6.52
C CYS A 332 -27.04 -13.87 7.40
N ALA A 333 -27.63 -15.07 7.45
CA ALA A 333 -27.13 -16.14 8.34
C ALA A 333 -25.82 -16.79 7.83
N GLU A 334 -25.70 -17.01 6.51
CA GLU A 334 -24.49 -17.53 5.85
C GLU A 334 -24.36 -17.05 4.39
N GLN A 335 -25.49 -16.82 3.70
CA GLN A 335 -25.56 -16.22 2.36
C GLN A 335 -26.76 -15.29 2.28
N CYS A 336 -26.53 -14.09 1.77
CA CYS A 336 -27.55 -13.32 1.05
C CYS A 336 -27.66 -13.90 -0.37
#